data_AF-A0A2V8SBY2-F1
#
_entry.id   AF-A0A2V8SBY2-F1
#
_cell.length_a   1.000
_cell.length_b   1.000
_cell.length_c   1.000
_cell.angle_alpha   90.00
_cell.angle_beta   90.00
_cell.angle_gamma   90.00
#
_symmetry.space_group_name_H-M   'P 1'
#
loop_
_entity.id
_entity.type
_entity.pdbx_description
1 polymer ?
#
loop_
_entity_poly.entity_id
_entity_poly.type
_entity_poly.pdbx_seq_one_letter_code
_entity_poly.pdbx_strand_id
1 'polypeptide(L)'
;MTTAHTTRTRGPASRRVASERGYALVALLALMTVLMVVMMAAAPSIQQQSRRERELEAIARGEEVAEAIRMYIHYHPTHQPPTSMEELLDGVTPQGSTKKIYVLRASAARDPLSKSGEWRTVKFNDPAFAIFVKDLTEYANGRLPEPTTDPELRALAGQIPRPSVILNLGEDGGAPGGEDESSSSNGPFLGVASRSQHDSIITYYGIERHDHWVFTPFFK
;
A
#
# COMPACT_ATOMS: atom_id res chain seq x y z
N MET A 1 -93.31 -38.27 36.51
CA MET A 1 -92.06 -38.74 37.12
C MET A 1 -91.12 -39.10 35.97
N THR A 2 -89.95 -38.45 35.77
CA THR A 2 -88.69 -38.64 36.55
C THR A 2 -88.08 -40.01 36.18
N THR A 3 -86.86 -40.22 35.64
CA THR A 3 -85.65 -39.41 35.28
C THR A 3 -84.75 -40.30 34.36
N ALA A 4 -83.65 -39.92 33.69
CA ALA A 4 -82.87 -38.68 33.47
C ALA A 4 -82.01 -38.84 32.18
N HIS A 5 -81.21 -37.83 31.80
CA HIS A 5 -80.14 -37.94 30.80
C HIS A 5 -78.98 -38.87 31.25
N THR A 6 -78.25 -39.45 30.29
CA THR A 6 -76.85 -39.84 30.49
C THR A 6 -76.05 -39.54 29.22
N THR A 7 -75.24 -38.48 29.31
CA THR A 7 -74.21 -38.11 28.34
C THR A 7 -72.89 -38.70 28.80
N ARG A 8 -72.21 -39.52 27.98
CA ARG A 8 -70.85 -40.01 28.30
C ARG A 8 -69.86 -39.67 27.19
N THR A 9 -69.29 -38.49 27.35
CA THR A 9 -67.93 -38.06 26.96
C THR A 9 -67.14 -38.97 26.00
N ARG A 10 -66.91 -38.47 24.78
CA ARG A 10 -65.76 -38.87 23.95
C ARG A 10 -64.47 -38.60 24.73
N GLY A 11 -63.63 -39.62 24.91
CA GLY A 11 -62.29 -39.45 25.50
C GLY A 11 -61.39 -38.59 24.60
N PRO A 12 -60.43 -37.84 25.18
CA PRO A 12 -59.48 -37.07 24.37
C PRO A 12 -58.59 -38.03 23.58
N ALA A 13 -58.51 -37.83 22.27
CA ALA A 13 -57.51 -38.50 21.45
C ALA A 13 -56.12 -38.04 21.92
N SER A 14 -55.30 -38.97 22.42
CA SER A 14 -53.94 -38.62 22.83
C SER A 14 -53.14 -38.21 21.60
N ARG A 15 -52.79 -36.92 21.54
CA ARG A 15 -51.85 -36.41 20.56
C ARG A 15 -50.50 -37.05 20.88
N ARG A 16 -50.17 -38.13 20.16
CA ARG A 16 -48.84 -38.75 20.23
C ARG A 16 -47.84 -37.69 19.78
N VAL A 17 -47.20 -37.03 20.75
CA VAL A 17 -46.02 -36.21 20.49
C VAL A 17 -44.99 -37.17 19.91
N ALA A 18 -44.70 -37.01 18.62
CA ALA A 18 -43.73 -37.85 17.94
C ALA A 18 -42.40 -37.73 18.68
N SER A 19 -41.70 -38.86 18.84
CA SER A 19 -40.45 -38.93 19.59
C SER A 19 -39.30 -38.34 18.79
N GLU A 20 -39.27 -37.01 18.65
CA GLU A 20 -38.22 -36.20 17.99
C GLU A 20 -36.89 -36.17 18.78
N ARG A 21 -36.65 -37.18 19.64
CA ARG A 21 -35.60 -37.23 20.67
C ARG A 21 -34.17 -37.47 20.14
N GLY A 22 -33.92 -37.20 18.87
CA GLY A 22 -32.59 -37.36 18.24
C GLY A 22 -32.32 -36.35 17.13
N TYR A 23 -33.30 -36.11 16.26
CA TYR A 23 -33.12 -35.20 15.11
C TYR A 23 -32.87 -33.74 15.51
N ALA A 24 -33.43 -33.26 16.63
CA ALA A 24 -33.17 -31.90 17.11
C ALA A 24 -31.69 -31.65 17.43
N LEU A 25 -31.00 -32.65 18.00
CA LEU A 25 -29.57 -32.57 18.31
C LEU A 25 -28.72 -32.65 17.04
N VAL A 26 -29.08 -33.51 16.10
CA VAL A 26 -28.41 -33.60 14.78
C VAL A 26 -28.57 -32.30 13.99
N ALA A 27 -29.77 -31.71 13.98
CA ALA A 27 -30.04 -30.43 13.32
C ALA A 27 -29.28 -29.28 13.99
N LEU A 28 -29.16 -29.27 15.33
CA LEU A 28 -28.34 -28.29 16.06
C LEU A 28 -26.85 -28.42 15.71
N LEU A 29 -26.30 -29.64 15.70
CA LEU A 29 -24.91 -29.87 15.31
C LEU A 29 -24.66 -29.46 13.85
N ALA A 30 -25.57 -29.79 12.93
CA ALA A 30 -25.47 -29.37 11.53
C ALA A 30 -25.52 -27.84 11.39
N LEU A 31 -26.41 -27.16 12.13
CA LEU A 31 -26.47 -25.69 12.15
C LEU A 31 -25.16 -25.09 12.70
N MET A 32 -24.59 -25.66 13.76
CA MET A 32 -23.33 -25.21 14.34
C MET A 32 -22.14 -25.43 13.40
N THR A 33 -22.07 -26.55 12.68
CA THR A 33 -20.99 -26.79 11.70
C THR A 33 -21.10 -25.85 10.50
N VAL A 34 -22.31 -25.60 10.00
CA VAL A 34 -22.54 -24.60 8.94
C VAL A 34 -22.14 -23.20 9.40
N LEU A 35 -22.53 -22.80 10.62
CA LEU A 35 -22.11 -21.52 11.22
C LEU A 35 -20.59 -21.38 11.34
N MET A 36 -19.88 -22.44 11.75
CA MET A 36 -18.41 -22.44 11.82
C MET A 36 -17.76 -22.24 10.45
N VAL A 37 -18.22 -22.96 9.42
CA VAL A 37 -17.70 -22.82 8.04
C VAL A 37 -17.95 -21.41 7.51
N VAL A 38 -19.14 -20.85 7.73
CA VAL A 38 -19.49 -19.48 7.31
C VAL A 38 -18.61 -18.43 8.01
N MET A 39 -18.36 -18.56 9.31
CA MET A 39 -17.47 -17.62 10.02
C MET A 39 -16.02 -17.70 9.55
N MET A 40 -15.51 -18.90 9.27
CA MET A 40 -14.13 -19.07 8.79
C MET A 40 -13.92 -18.49 7.38
N ALA A 41 -14.95 -18.53 6.52
CA ALA A 41 -14.91 -17.96 5.17
C ALA A 41 -14.93 -16.41 5.13
N ALA A 42 -15.32 -15.75 6.22
CA ALA A 42 -15.46 -14.29 6.28
C ALA A 42 -14.21 -13.54 6.75
N ALA A 43 -13.17 -14.25 7.22
CA ALA A 43 -11.95 -13.64 7.74
C ALA A 43 -10.85 -13.55 6.65
N PRO A 44 -10.23 -12.38 6.41
CA PRO A 44 -9.03 -12.29 5.59
C PRO A 44 -7.88 -13.04 6.27
N SER A 45 -6.94 -13.59 5.48
CA SER A 45 -5.81 -14.30 6.07
C SER A 45 -4.90 -13.34 6.86
N ILE A 46 -4.38 -13.80 8.00
CA ILE A 46 -3.42 -13.03 8.83
C ILE A 46 -2.19 -12.60 8.00
N GLN A 47 -1.79 -13.43 7.02
CA GLN A 47 -0.70 -13.11 6.10
C GLN A 47 -1.03 -11.93 5.17
N GLN A 48 -2.25 -11.83 4.65
CA GLN A 48 -2.70 -10.68 3.84
C GLN A 48 -2.78 -9.40 4.69
N GLN A 49 -3.27 -9.48 5.93
CA GLN A 49 -3.26 -8.33 6.84
C GLN A 49 -1.83 -7.83 7.11
N SER A 50 -0.91 -8.73 7.45
CA SER A 50 0.49 -8.36 7.71
C SER A 50 1.21 -7.80 6.47
N ARG A 51 0.93 -8.30 5.26
CA ARG A 51 1.43 -7.71 4.01
C ARG A 51 0.89 -6.30 3.82
N ARG A 52 -0.43 -6.12 3.92
CA ARG A 52 -1.12 -4.83 3.79
C ARG A 52 -0.61 -3.80 4.80
N GLU A 53 -0.30 -4.20 6.03
CA GLU A 53 0.30 -3.32 7.04
C GLU A 53 1.71 -2.86 6.65
N ARG A 54 2.56 -3.75 6.12
CA ARG A 54 3.89 -3.39 5.60
C ARG A 54 3.80 -2.49 4.37
N GLU A 55 2.82 -2.71 3.49
CA GLU A 55 2.56 -1.85 2.33
C GLU A 55 2.15 -0.43 2.76
N LEU A 56 1.25 -0.30 3.75
CA LEU A 56 0.89 0.99 4.32
C LEU A 56 2.08 1.68 4.98
N GLU A 57 2.92 0.92 5.70
CA GLU A 57 4.14 1.45 6.31
C GLU A 57 5.18 1.85 5.24
N ALA A 58 5.30 1.09 4.15
CA ALA A 58 6.18 1.44 3.03
C ALA A 58 5.76 2.76 2.38
N ILE A 59 4.46 2.94 2.14
CA ILE A 59 3.92 4.21 1.63
C ILE A 59 4.21 5.34 2.62
N ALA A 60 3.91 5.16 3.91
CA ALA A 60 4.15 6.20 4.91
C ALA A 60 5.64 6.58 5.03
N ARG A 61 6.56 5.61 5.02
CA ARG A 61 8.00 5.83 5.08
C ARG A 61 8.56 6.42 3.79
N GLY A 62 8.08 5.96 2.63
CA GLY A 62 8.42 6.52 1.33
C GLY A 62 8.00 7.98 1.19
N GLU A 63 6.82 8.32 1.69
CA GLU A 63 6.35 9.71 1.78
C GLU A 63 7.18 10.57 2.76
N GLU A 64 7.64 10.01 3.90
CA GLU A 64 8.63 10.68 4.77
C GLU A 64 9.99 10.89 4.06
N VAL A 65 10.41 10.01 3.16
CA VAL A 65 11.60 10.22 2.30
C VAL A 65 11.34 11.31 1.25
N ALA A 66 10.18 11.31 0.60
CA ALA A 66 9.81 12.36 -0.35
C ALA A 66 9.74 13.75 0.31
N GLU A 67 9.20 13.85 1.53
CA GLU A 67 9.30 15.04 2.39
C GLU A 67 10.75 15.47 2.61
N ALA A 68 11.61 14.53 3.01
CA ALA A 68 13.01 14.81 3.30
C ALA A 68 13.77 15.34 2.06
N ILE A 69 13.50 14.78 0.86
CA ILE A 69 14.06 15.27 -0.41
C ILE A 69 13.59 16.71 -0.67
N ARG A 70 12.31 17.05 -0.46
CA ARG A 70 11.84 18.44 -0.62
C ARG A 70 12.56 19.38 0.33
N MET A 71 12.55 19.06 1.63
CA MET A 71 13.20 19.89 2.65
C MET A 71 14.71 20.04 2.38
N TYR A 72 15.36 18.98 1.91
CA TYR A 72 16.75 19.03 1.49
C TYR A 72 16.95 20.04 0.35
N ILE A 73 16.23 19.91 -0.77
CA ILE A 73 16.34 20.84 -1.91
C ILE A 73 16.03 22.29 -1.48
N HIS A 74 15.02 22.50 -0.63
CA HIS A 74 14.61 23.82 -0.17
C HIS A 74 15.67 24.51 0.71
N TYR A 75 16.29 23.77 1.64
CA TYR A 75 17.27 24.33 2.58
C TYR A 75 18.73 24.22 2.12
N HIS A 76 19.06 23.35 1.17
CA HIS A 76 20.44 23.14 0.73
C HIS A 76 20.92 24.30 -0.14
N PRO A 77 22.12 24.89 0.09
CA PRO A 77 22.58 26.10 -0.61
C PRO A 77 22.70 26.01 -2.14
N THR A 78 22.66 24.81 -2.72
CA THR A 78 22.72 24.59 -4.18
C THR A 78 21.37 24.28 -4.82
N HIS A 79 20.30 24.08 -4.03
CA HIS A 79 18.98 23.60 -4.47
C HIS A 79 19.03 22.33 -5.35
N GLN A 80 20.04 21.49 -5.15
CA GLN A 80 20.21 20.22 -5.86
C GLN A 80 19.59 19.06 -5.08
N PRO A 81 19.13 17.99 -5.76
CA PRO A 81 18.68 16.77 -5.08
C PRO A 81 19.83 16.08 -4.34
N PRO A 82 19.55 15.33 -3.26
CA PRO A 82 20.54 14.55 -2.53
C PRO A 82 21.19 13.48 -3.42
N THR A 83 22.42 13.12 -3.10
CA THR A 83 23.26 12.17 -3.84
C THR A 83 23.26 10.76 -3.25
N SER A 84 22.93 10.62 -1.97
CA SER A 84 22.72 9.34 -1.27
C SER A 84 21.70 9.46 -0.12
N MET A 85 21.26 8.32 0.43
CA MET A 85 20.29 8.30 1.54
C MET A 85 20.90 8.83 2.86
N GLU A 86 22.20 8.61 3.03
CA GLU A 86 22.98 9.05 4.19
C GLU A 86 23.00 10.58 4.31
N GLU A 87 22.97 11.30 3.19
CA GLU A 87 22.92 12.76 3.14
C GLU A 87 21.61 13.32 3.74
N LEU A 88 20.47 12.63 3.53
CA LEU A 88 19.19 12.95 4.15
C LEU A 88 19.16 12.64 5.66
N LEU A 89 19.88 11.60 6.08
CA LEU A 89 20.02 11.21 7.49
C LEU A 89 20.98 12.14 8.26
N ASP A 90 22.07 12.55 7.63
CA ASP A 90 23.06 13.46 8.20
C ASP A 90 22.47 14.87 8.39
N GLY A 91 21.61 15.31 7.45
CA GLY A 91 20.78 16.51 7.58
C GLY A 91 21.38 17.76 6.94
N VAL A 92 20.52 18.73 6.66
CA VAL A 92 20.86 19.94 5.89
C VAL A 92 21.23 21.11 6.80
N THR A 93 22.15 21.96 6.35
CA THR A 93 22.49 23.23 7.03
C THR A 93 22.01 24.40 6.19
N PRO A 94 20.90 25.09 6.56
CA PRO A 94 20.37 26.21 5.80
C PRO A 94 21.37 27.36 5.67
N GLN A 95 21.37 28.01 4.51
CA GLN A 95 22.22 29.16 4.23
C GLN A 95 22.02 30.27 5.29
N GLY A 96 23.12 30.74 5.89
CA GLY A 96 23.08 31.75 6.97
C GLY A 96 22.80 31.20 8.37
N SER A 97 22.72 29.88 8.55
CA SER A 97 22.57 29.25 9.87
C SER A 97 23.67 28.21 10.13
N THR A 98 24.12 28.09 11.37
CA THR A 98 25.11 27.06 11.79
C THR A 98 24.43 25.80 12.34
N LYS A 99 23.09 25.76 12.38
CA LYS A 99 22.32 24.67 12.98
C LYS A 99 21.88 23.69 11.89
N LYS A 100 22.30 22.43 12.05
CA LYS A 100 21.85 21.32 11.22
C LYS A 100 20.37 20.98 11.48
N ILE A 101 19.62 20.73 10.41
CA ILE A 101 18.23 20.28 10.42
C ILE A 101 18.21 18.84 9.89
N TYR A 102 17.81 17.90 10.75
CA TYR A 102 17.58 16.51 10.34
C TYR A 102 16.25 16.44 9.60
N VAL A 103 16.31 16.11 8.31
CA VAL A 103 15.13 16.10 7.41
C VAL A 103 14.45 14.73 7.36
N LEU A 104 15.19 13.65 7.64
CA LEU A 104 14.68 12.27 7.57
C LEU A 104 14.77 11.56 8.92
N ARG A 105 13.73 10.79 9.27
CA ARG A 105 13.76 9.87 10.43
C ARG A 105 14.51 8.59 10.05
N ALA A 106 15.39 8.11 10.93
CA ALA A 106 16.18 6.89 10.70
C ALA A 106 15.35 5.61 10.40
N SER A 107 14.08 5.55 10.81
CA SER A 107 13.16 4.46 10.45
C SER A 107 12.62 4.57 9.02
N ALA A 108 12.41 5.79 8.52
CA ALA A 108 11.90 6.04 7.18
C ALA A 108 12.95 5.77 6.08
N ALA A 109 14.24 5.87 6.40
CA ALA A 109 15.33 5.45 5.52
C ALA A 109 15.39 3.93 5.24
N ARG A 110 14.49 3.11 5.84
CA ARG A 110 14.41 1.67 5.61
C ARG A 110 13.07 1.24 5.01
N ASP A 111 13.14 0.51 3.91
CA ASP A 111 11.99 -0.12 3.24
C ASP A 111 11.50 -1.36 4.05
N PRO A 112 10.23 -1.45 4.46
CA PRO A 112 9.69 -2.63 5.15
C PRO A 112 9.28 -3.79 4.21
N LEU A 113 9.34 -3.60 2.88
CA LEU A 113 9.02 -4.62 1.86
C LEU A 113 10.26 -5.34 1.32
N SER A 114 11.41 -4.67 1.29
CA SER A 114 12.72 -5.24 0.96
C SER A 114 13.27 -6.14 2.08
N LYS A 115 14.03 -7.18 1.72
CA LYS A 115 14.76 -8.04 2.68
C LYS A 115 16.05 -7.39 3.17
N SER A 116 16.75 -6.60 2.34
CA SER A 116 17.87 -5.76 2.80
C SER A 116 17.38 -4.57 3.64
N GLY A 117 16.14 -4.14 3.38
CA GLY A 117 15.52 -2.99 4.01
C GLY A 117 16.07 -1.68 3.48
N GLU A 118 16.63 -1.67 2.28
CA GLU A 118 17.16 -0.49 1.59
C GLU A 118 16.18 -0.02 0.52
N TRP A 119 16.08 1.30 0.35
CA TRP A 119 15.36 1.89 -0.77
C TRP A 119 16.18 1.89 -2.05
N ARG A 120 15.54 1.65 -3.20
CA ARG A 120 16.12 1.88 -4.52
C ARG A 120 16.06 3.39 -4.82
N THR A 121 17.20 4.01 -5.12
CA THR A 121 17.27 5.45 -5.44
C THR A 121 16.85 5.70 -6.89
N VAL A 122 15.78 6.48 -7.08
CA VAL A 122 15.19 6.75 -8.40
C VAL A 122 15.76 8.03 -8.98
N LYS A 123 16.43 7.92 -10.13
CA LYS A 123 17.11 9.03 -10.81
C LYS A 123 16.23 9.67 -11.89
N PHE A 124 16.60 10.87 -12.31
CA PHE A 124 15.93 11.60 -13.40
C PHE A 124 15.81 10.78 -14.70
N ASN A 125 16.85 10.00 -15.04
CA ASN A 125 16.92 9.18 -16.26
C ASN A 125 16.79 7.67 -15.95
N ASP A 126 16.12 7.32 -14.85
CA ASP A 126 15.79 5.93 -14.48
C ASP A 126 14.55 5.47 -15.27
N PRO A 127 14.56 4.31 -15.97
CA PRO A 127 13.38 3.78 -16.63
C PRO A 127 12.18 3.63 -15.68
N ALA A 128 12.39 3.32 -14.40
CA ALA A 128 11.31 3.22 -13.44
C ALA A 128 10.61 4.57 -13.18
N PHE A 129 11.34 5.69 -13.28
CA PHE A 129 10.74 7.02 -13.18
C PHE A 129 9.86 7.32 -14.40
N ALA A 130 10.31 6.95 -15.61
CA ALA A 130 9.54 7.12 -16.83
C ALA A 130 8.24 6.27 -16.82
N ILE A 131 8.32 5.03 -16.33
CA ILE A 131 7.17 4.14 -16.14
C ILE A 131 6.19 4.77 -15.14
N PHE A 132 6.66 5.19 -13.96
CA PHE A 132 5.84 5.85 -12.96
C PHE A 132 5.14 7.11 -13.49
N VAL A 133 5.84 7.99 -14.21
CA VAL A 133 5.26 9.21 -14.81
C VAL A 133 4.19 8.87 -15.85
N LYS A 134 4.37 7.78 -16.62
CA LYS A 134 3.37 7.26 -17.56
C LYS A 134 2.13 6.74 -16.81
N ASP A 135 2.31 5.85 -15.85
CA ASP A 135 1.22 5.25 -15.04
C ASP A 135 0.43 6.33 -14.29
N LEU A 136 1.11 7.30 -13.68
CA LEU A 136 0.51 8.45 -12.99
C LEU A 136 -0.30 9.34 -13.94
N THR A 137 0.18 9.54 -15.18
CA THR A 137 -0.55 10.30 -16.21
C THR A 137 -1.83 9.57 -16.64
N GLU A 138 -1.77 8.25 -16.77
CA GLU A 138 -2.93 7.41 -17.09
C GLU A 138 -3.97 7.44 -15.96
N TYR A 139 -3.54 7.21 -14.71
CA TYR A 139 -4.38 7.30 -13.50
C TYR A 139 -5.10 8.65 -13.36
N ALA A 140 -4.39 9.76 -13.66
CA ALA A 140 -4.93 11.11 -13.58
C ALA A 140 -5.62 11.58 -14.89
N ASN A 141 -6.18 10.65 -15.69
CA ASN A 141 -6.98 10.91 -16.88
C ASN A 141 -6.26 11.76 -17.96
N GLY A 142 -4.98 11.47 -18.20
CA GLY A 142 -4.17 12.16 -19.20
C GLY A 142 -3.60 13.52 -18.76
N ARG A 143 -3.65 13.84 -17.47
CA ARG A 143 -3.04 15.04 -16.88
C ARG A 143 -2.11 14.66 -15.75
N LEU A 144 -0.85 15.10 -15.80
CA LEU A 144 0.02 15.00 -14.63
C LEU A 144 -0.59 15.82 -13.46
N PRO A 145 -0.45 15.35 -12.20
CA PRO A 145 -0.77 16.16 -11.02
C PRO A 145 -0.05 17.51 -11.07
N GLU A 146 -0.60 18.52 -10.38
CA GLU A 146 0.02 19.85 -10.39
C GLU A 146 1.46 19.79 -9.84
N PRO A 147 2.43 20.49 -10.48
CA PRO A 147 3.78 20.54 -9.97
C PRO A 147 3.79 21.19 -8.58
N THR A 148 4.54 20.58 -7.66
CA THR A 148 4.50 20.95 -6.24
C THR A 148 4.55 22.44 -5.94
N THR A 149 3.93 22.85 -4.82
CA THR A 149 3.79 24.27 -4.42
C THR A 149 5.13 24.99 -4.22
N ASP A 150 6.20 24.27 -3.90
CA ASP A 150 7.54 24.81 -3.65
C ASP A 150 8.20 25.38 -4.95
N PRO A 151 8.67 26.65 -4.96
CA PRO A 151 9.26 27.26 -6.15
C PRO A 151 10.54 26.57 -6.65
N GLU A 152 11.40 26.08 -5.74
CA GLU A 152 12.68 25.47 -6.14
C GLU A 152 12.44 24.12 -6.83
N LEU A 153 11.57 23.30 -6.25
CA LEU A 153 11.19 22.02 -6.86
C LEU A 153 10.43 22.22 -8.17
N ARG A 154 9.68 23.33 -8.34
CA ARG A 154 9.02 23.63 -9.62
C ARG A 154 10.03 23.90 -10.75
N ALA A 155 11.17 24.53 -10.44
CA ALA A 155 12.23 24.73 -11.42
C ALA A 155 12.86 23.40 -11.87
N LEU A 156 13.04 22.44 -10.95
CA LEU A 156 13.50 21.08 -11.27
C LEU A 156 12.40 20.26 -11.97
N ALA A 157 11.15 20.35 -11.54
CA ALA A 157 10.01 19.65 -12.16
C ALA A 157 9.77 20.10 -13.61
N GLY A 158 10.09 21.36 -13.94
CA GLY A 158 10.08 21.87 -15.31
C GLY A 158 11.08 21.17 -16.25
N GLN A 159 12.11 20.51 -15.70
CA GLN A 159 13.08 19.74 -16.47
C GLN A 159 12.60 18.30 -16.73
N ILE A 160 11.75 17.73 -15.86
CA ILE A 160 11.27 16.34 -15.99
C ILE A 160 10.70 16.14 -17.40
N PRO A 161 11.14 15.08 -18.14
CA PRO A 161 10.66 14.87 -19.49
C PRO A 161 9.16 14.58 -19.45
N ARG A 162 8.35 15.51 -19.93
CA ARG A 162 6.92 15.29 -20.10
C ARG A 162 6.77 14.31 -21.26
N PRO A 163 6.25 13.07 -21.05
CA PRO A 163 6.10 12.11 -22.14
C PRO A 163 4.98 12.58 -23.09
N SER A 164 5.35 13.39 -24.08
CA SER A 164 4.48 13.84 -25.17
C SER A 164 4.36 12.81 -26.30
N VAL A 165 5.05 11.68 -26.17
CA VAL A 165 4.95 10.53 -27.08
C VAL A 165 4.88 9.27 -26.23
N ILE A 166 3.83 8.47 -26.42
CA ILE A 166 3.76 7.08 -25.94
C ILE A 166 4.72 6.26 -26.81
N LEU A 167 6.02 6.40 -26.52
CA LEU A 167 7.01 5.45 -26.99
C LEU A 167 6.90 4.22 -26.09
N ASN A 168 6.63 3.10 -26.73
CA ASN A 168 6.51 1.76 -26.15
C ASN A 168 7.82 1.37 -25.45
N LEU A 169 8.01 1.88 -24.23
CA LEU A 169 9.15 1.54 -23.38
C LEU A 169 8.90 0.10 -22.92
N GLY A 170 9.68 -0.82 -23.48
CA GLY A 170 9.54 -2.24 -23.23
C GLY A 170 9.55 -2.52 -21.74
N GLU A 171 8.62 -3.37 -21.32
CA GLU A 171 8.47 -3.77 -19.92
C GLU A 171 9.60 -4.74 -19.55
N ASP A 172 10.81 -4.20 -19.31
CA ASP A 172 11.93 -4.89 -18.66
C ASP A 172 11.64 -5.12 -17.16
N GLY A 173 10.40 -5.48 -16.86
CA GLY A 173 9.94 -5.89 -15.55
C GLY A 173 10.57 -7.23 -15.21
N GLY A 174 11.60 -7.20 -14.35
CA GLY A 174 12.21 -8.40 -13.78
C GLY A 174 11.15 -9.35 -13.22
N ALA A 175 11.46 -10.66 -13.24
CA ALA A 175 10.51 -11.72 -12.95
C ALA A 175 9.75 -11.48 -11.62
N PRO A 176 8.41 -11.64 -11.61
CA PRO A 176 7.59 -11.30 -10.45
C PRO A 176 7.95 -12.15 -9.24
N GLY A 177 7.88 -11.54 -8.05
CA GLY A 177 8.31 -12.14 -6.78
C GLY A 177 9.81 -12.05 -6.51
N GLY A 178 10.58 -11.38 -7.38
CA GLY A 178 11.99 -11.07 -7.18
C GLY A 178 12.24 -9.96 -6.15
N GLU A 179 13.52 -9.64 -5.98
CA GLU A 179 14.01 -8.41 -5.35
C GLU A 179 15.20 -7.94 -6.17
N ASP A 180 15.25 -6.65 -6.48
CA ASP A 180 16.37 -6.05 -7.20
C ASP A 180 17.59 -5.97 -6.26
N GLU A 181 18.59 -6.81 -6.49
CA GLU A 181 19.86 -6.84 -5.74
C GLU A 181 20.94 -5.91 -6.31
N SER A 182 20.64 -5.10 -7.34
CA SER A 182 21.61 -4.16 -7.92
C SER A 182 22.08 -3.09 -6.91
N SER A 183 23.34 -2.66 -7.00
CA SER A 183 23.85 -1.59 -6.14
C SER A 183 23.20 -0.26 -6.51
N SER A 184 22.64 0.45 -5.53
CA SER A 184 22.22 1.85 -5.71
C SER A 184 23.42 2.67 -6.19
N SER A 185 23.30 3.27 -7.38
CA SER A 185 24.40 4.02 -7.96
C SER A 185 24.42 5.43 -7.38
N ASN A 186 25.54 5.89 -6.85
CA ASN A 186 25.68 7.26 -6.33
C ASN A 186 25.31 8.31 -7.39
N GLY A 187 24.66 9.39 -6.97
CA GLY A 187 24.29 10.52 -7.82
C GLY A 187 22.90 11.06 -7.52
N PRO A 188 22.55 12.28 -8.00
CA PRO A 188 21.32 12.96 -7.64
C PRO A 188 20.07 12.11 -7.89
N PHE A 189 19.27 11.87 -6.85
CA PHE A 189 18.02 11.12 -6.94
C PHE A 189 16.81 12.00 -6.61
N LEU A 190 15.70 11.73 -7.28
CA LEU A 190 14.46 12.51 -7.23
C LEU A 190 13.39 11.88 -6.31
N GLY A 191 13.62 10.63 -5.91
CA GLY A 191 12.67 9.83 -5.16
C GLY A 191 13.25 8.47 -4.82
N VAL A 192 12.44 7.67 -4.16
CA VAL A 192 12.78 6.28 -3.82
C VAL A 192 11.67 5.33 -4.27
N ALA A 193 12.04 4.08 -4.53
CA ALA A 193 11.11 2.99 -4.78
C ALA A 193 11.54 1.75 -3.99
N SER A 194 10.62 0.80 -3.79
CA SER A 194 10.98 -0.47 -3.18
C SER A 194 11.94 -1.26 -4.08
N ARG A 195 12.74 -2.13 -3.47
CA ARG A 195 13.52 -3.15 -4.19
C ARG A 195 12.68 -4.40 -4.48
N SER A 196 11.53 -4.56 -3.82
CA SER A 196 10.65 -5.73 -3.97
C SER A 196 9.93 -5.74 -5.33
N GLN A 197 9.98 -6.86 -6.04
CA GLN A 197 9.28 -7.05 -7.32
C GLN A 197 8.00 -7.88 -7.16
N HIS A 198 7.35 -7.76 -6.00
CA HIS A 198 6.10 -8.43 -5.69
C HIS A 198 4.90 -7.55 -6.08
N ASP A 199 3.79 -8.19 -6.43
CA ASP A 199 2.49 -7.53 -6.56
C ASP A 199 1.99 -7.07 -5.18
N SER A 200 1.28 -5.95 -5.16
CA SER A 200 0.77 -5.29 -3.95
C SER A 200 -0.72 -5.57 -3.69
N ILE A 201 -1.14 -5.51 -2.43
CA ILE A 201 -2.56 -5.64 -2.03
C ILE A 201 -3.26 -4.26 -2.09
N ILE A 202 -2.52 -3.18 -1.82
CA ILE A 202 -2.93 -1.79 -2.00
C ILE A 202 -2.43 -1.28 -3.36
N THR A 203 -3.06 -0.25 -3.91
CA THR A 203 -2.54 0.45 -5.10
C THR A 203 -2.02 1.84 -4.72
N TYR A 204 -0.92 2.26 -5.34
CA TYR A 204 -0.36 3.61 -5.21
C TYR A 204 -0.48 4.30 -6.57
N TYR A 205 -1.35 5.31 -6.68
CA TYR A 205 -1.76 5.90 -7.97
C TYR A 205 -2.19 4.87 -9.03
N GLY A 206 -2.89 3.80 -8.62
CA GLY A 206 -3.31 2.72 -9.51
C GLY A 206 -2.22 1.68 -9.83
N ILE A 207 -1.00 1.84 -9.33
CA ILE A 207 0.12 0.92 -9.55
C ILE A 207 0.04 -0.26 -8.56
N GLU A 208 0.03 -1.48 -9.09
CA GLU A 208 -0.12 -2.76 -8.37
C GLU A 208 1.20 -3.51 -8.08
N ARG A 209 2.36 -2.84 -8.23
CA ARG A 209 3.69 -3.46 -8.14
C ARG A 209 4.68 -2.58 -7.37
N HIS A 210 5.37 -3.14 -6.37
CA HIS A 210 6.14 -2.35 -5.38
C HIS A 210 7.38 -1.63 -5.94
N ASP A 211 8.08 -2.18 -6.94
CA ASP A 211 9.27 -1.58 -7.56
C ASP A 211 8.94 -0.38 -8.48
N HIS A 212 7.67 -0.28 -8.90
CA HIS A 212 7.10 0.83 -9.66
C HIS A 212 6.54 1.95 -8.76
N TRP A 213 6.41 1.74 -7.44
CA TRP A 213 6.00 2.78 -6.50
C TRP A 213 7.13 3.78 -6.28
N VAL A 214 7.09 4.91 -6.99
CA VAL A 214 8.08 5.99 -6.83
C VAL A 214 7.53 7.07 -5.90
N PHE A 215 8.12 7.16 -4.70
CA PHE A 215 7.85 8.22 -3.74
C PHE A 215 8.71 9.43 -4.08
N THR A 216 8.07 10.54 -4.47
CA THR A 216 8.77 11.74 -4.96
C THR A 216 7.99 13.02 -4.63
N PRO A 217 8.66 14.14 -4.30
CA PRO A 217 7.97 15.38 -3.92
C PRO A 217 7.44 16.21 -5.10
N PHE A 218 7.71 15.85 -6.36
CA PHE A 218 7.42 16.71 -7.51
C PHE A 218 5.94 16.75 -7.95
N PHE A 219 5.14 15.74 -7.59
CA PHE A 219 3.75 15.56 -8.06
C PHE A 219 2.75 15.55 -6.88
N LYS A 220 2.62 16.69 -6.19
CA LYS A 220 1.80 16.85 -4.96
C LYS A 220 1.09 18.20 -4.93
#